data_AF-A0A7K0C9Y7-F1
#
_entry.id   AF-A0A7K0C9Y7-F1
#
_cell.length_a   1.000
_cell.length_b   1.000
_cell.length_c   1.000
_cell.angle_alpha   90.00
_cell.angle_beta   90.00
_cell.angle_gamma   90.00
#
_symmetry.space_group_name_H-M   'P 1'
#
loop_
_entity.id
_entity.type
_entity.pdbx_description
1 polymer ?
#
loop_
_entity_poly.entity_id
_entity_poly.type
_entity_poly.pdbx_seq_one_letter_code
_entity_poly.pdbx_strand_id
1 'polypeptide(L)' 'MAGGRHGRERGKPQAHRRTSYDPSTGPWRTGVVVREQQAVKAITAAERAGLSFAGLINELVRRMEVDGNGRPVWADELNQ' A
#
# COMPACT_ATOMS: atom_id res chain seq x y z
N MET A 1 -29.98 -22.76 1.87
CA MET A 1 -28.70 -23.30 1.37
C MET A 1 -27.63 -22.24 1.55
N ALA A 2 -26.84 -22.32 2.62
CA ALA A 2 -25.79 -21.34 2.94
C ALA A 2 -24.49 -21.73 2.20
N GLY A 3 -24.07 -20.91 1.24
CA GLY A 3 -22.81 -21.10 0.51
C GLY A 3 -21.63 -20.57 1.31
N GLY A 4 -20.88 -21.47 1.95
CA GLY A 4 -19.67 -21.16 2.70
C GLY A 4 -18.57 -20.59 1.81
N ARG A 5 -18.13 -19.36 2.10
CA ARG A 5 -16.93 -18.77 1.51
C ARG A 5 -15.69 -19.40 2.16
N HIS A 6 -15.10 -20.40 1.53
CA HIS A 6 -13.76 -20.87 1.89
C HIS A 6 -12.71 -19.83 1.47
N GLY A 7 -12.49 -18.83 2.33
CA GLY A 7 -11.30 -17.99 2.24
C GLY A 7 -10.08 -18.83 2.62
N ARG A 8 -9.11 -18.97 1.72
CA ARG A 8 -7.82 -19.62 2.01
C ARG A 8 -7.15 -18.94 3.20
N GLU A 9 -6.58 -19.73 4.11
CA GLU A 9 -5.75 -19.24 5.20
C GLU A 9 -4.64 -18.33 4.66
N ARG A 10 -4.47 -17.19 5.33
CA ARG A 10 -3.63 -16.09 4.91
C ARG A 10 -2.16 -16.49 5.04
N GLY A 11 -1.42 -16.52 3.94
CA GLY A 11 0.04 -16.57 3.98
C GLY A 11 0.61 -15.37 4.74
N LYS A 12 1.67 -15.60 5.52
CA LYS A 12 2.39 -14.56 6.27
C LYS A 12 2.86 -13.43 5.32
N PRO A 13 2.96 -12.17 5.79
CA PRO A 13 3.58 -11.10 5.02
C PRO A 13 4.97 -11.53 4.52
N GLN A 14 5.18 -11.51 3.21
CA GLN A 14 6.49 -11.86 2.64
C GLN A 14 7.44 -10.67 2.76
N ALA A 15 7.98 -10.45 3.96
CA ALA A 15 9.03 -9.45 4.23
C ALA A 15 10.35 -9.70 3.46
N HIS A 16 10.48 -10.85 2.80
CA HIS A 16 11.71 -11.36 2.20
C HIS A 16 11.77 -11.25 0.67
N ARG A 17 10.72 -10.74 0.00
CA ARG A 17 10.82 -10.48 -1.45
C ARG A 17 11.48 -9.13 -1.65
N ARG A 18 12.76 -9.13 -2.06
CA ARG A 18 13.46 -7.90 -2.48
C ARG A 18 12.64 -7.25 -3.59
N THR A 19 12.04 -6.10 -3.31
CA THR A 19 11.40 -5.26 -4.31
C THR A 19 12.52 -4.60 -5.12
N SER A 20 12.93 -5.20 -6.23
CA SER A 20 13.85 -4.56 -7.18
C SER A 20 13.03 -3.88 -8.27
N TYR A 21 13.29 -2.60 -8.53
CA TYR A 21 12.72 -1.85 -9.63
C TYR A 21 13.84 -1.19 -10.43
N ASP A 22 13.82 -1.36 -11.75
CA ASP A 22 14.72 -0.69 -12.68
C ASP A 22 13.97 0.50 -13.31
N PRO A 23 14.39 1.75 -13.06
CA PRO A 23 13.75 2.94 -13.61
C PRO A 23 13.66 2.98 -15.15
N SER A 24 14.55 2.26 -15.85
CA SER A 24 14.54 2.20 -17.32
C SER A 24 13.34 1.42 -17.89
N THR A 25 12.68 0.61 -17.06
CA THR A 25 11.59 -0.28 -17.48
C THR A 25 10.21 0.38 -17.52
N GLY A 26 10.13 1.68 -17.23
CA GLY A 26 8.87 2.42 -17.20
C GLY A 26 8.08 2.20 -15.91
N PRO A 27 6.78 2.54 -15.84
CA PRO A 27 6.05 2.61 -14.58
C PRO A 27 6.01 1.29 -13.82
N TRP A 28 6.40 1.34 -12.54
CA TRP A 28 6.24 0.19 -11.65
C TRP A 28 4.76 -0.05 -11.33
N ARG A 29 4.28 -1.28 -11.55
CA ARG A 29 2.92 -1.70 -11.21
C ARG A 29 2.96 -2.76 -10.11
N THR A 30 2.22 -2.52 -9.04
CA THR A 30 2.09 -3.47 -7.93
C THR A 30 0.63 -3.58 -7.51
N GLY A 31 0.20 -4.80 -7.18
CA GLY A 31 -1.12 -5.07 -6.64
C GLY A 31 -1.07 -5.07 -5.11
N VAL A 32 -1.83 -4.18 -4.48
CA VAL A 32 -1.97 -4.13 -3.02
C VAL A 32 -3.40 -4.45 -2.60
N VAL A 33 -3.54 -5.23 -1.52
CA VAL A 33 -4.85 -5.50 -0.91
C VAL A 33 -5.04 -4.52 0.25
N VAL A 34 -6.02 -3.64 0.11
CA VAL A 34 -6.38 -2.65 1.13
C VAL A 34 -7.55 -3.20 1.96
N ARG A 35 -7.46 -3.15 3.29
CA ARG A 35 -8.56 -3.61 4.16
C ARG A 35 -9.74 -2.66 4.06
N GLU A 36 -10.95 -3.18 4.27
CA GLU A 36 -12.22 -2.44 4.07
C GLU A 36 -12.22 -1.05 4.72
N GLN A 37 -11.90 -0.94 6.02
CA GLN A 37 -11.87 0.35 6.71
C GLN A 37 -10.83 1.33 6.12
N GLN A 38 -9.68 0.82 5.69
CA GLN A 38 -8.63 1.63 5.07
C GLN A 38 -9.04 2.07 3.65
N ALA A 39 -9.77 1.22 2.93
CA ALA A 39 -10.27 1.53 1.60
C ALA A 39 -11.30 2.65 1.66
N VAL A 40 -12.27 2.58 2.58
CA VAL A 40 -13.25 3.65 2.81
C VAL A 40 -12.54 4.97 3.11
N LYS A 41 -11.60 4.96 4.07
CA LYS A 41 -10.81 6.14 4.43
C LYS A 41 -10.08 6.74 3.22
N ALA A 42 -9.39 5.91 2.44
CA ALA A 42 -8.59 6.37 1.32
C ALA A 42 -9.43 6.88 0.14
N ILE A 43 -10.56 6.23 -0.15
CA ILE A 43 -11.49 6.69 -1.20
C ILE A 43 -12.07 8.05 -0.81
N THR A 44 -12.58 8.19 0.40
CA THR A 44 -13.10 9.48 0.88
C THR A 44 -12.03 10.57 0.86
N ALA A 45 -10.79 10.27 1.26
CA ALA A 45 -9.69 11.23 1.20
C ALA A 45 -9.37 11.64 -0.24
N ALA A 46 -9.36 10.69 -1.18
CA ALA A 46 -9.11 10.96 -2.59
C ALA A 46 -10.20 11.86 -3.18
N GLU A 47 -11.47 11.55 -2.92
CA GLU A 47 -12.62 12.37 -3.36
C GLU A 47 -12.53 13.81 -2.83
N ARG A 48 -12.26 13.97 -1.53
CA ARG A 48 -12.15 15.29 -0.89
C ARG A 48 -10.95 16.09 -1.40
N ALA A 49 -9.90 15.42 -1.86
CA ALA A 49 -8.73 16.03 -2.47
C ALA A 49 -8.88 16.27 -3.98
N GLY A 50 -9.98 15.83 -4.61
CA GLY A 50 -10.16 15.91 -6.06
C GLY A 50 -9.22 14.98 -6.85
N LEU A 51 -8.80 13.86 -6.26
CA LEU A 51 -7.86 12.90 -6.82
C LEU A 51 -8.53 11.54 -7.09
N SER A 52 -7.99 10.78 -8.04
CA SER A 52 -8.24 9.34 -8.08
C SER A 52 -7.50 8.65 -6.92
N PHE A 53 -7.88 7.42 -6.58
CA PHE A 53 -7.16 6.64 -5.57
C PHE A 53 -5.67 6.50 -5.92
N ALA A 54 -5.34 6.19 -7.18
CA ALA A 54 -3.95 6.12 -7.63
C ALA A 54 -3.22 7.48 -7.52
N GLY A 55 -3.91 8.58 -7.83
CA GLY A 55 -3.39 9.94 -7.64
C GLY A 55 -3.08 10.25 -6.18
N LEU A 56 -3.98 9.86 -5.25
CA LEU A 56 -3.74 9.98 -3.82
C LEU A 56 -2.51 9.18 -3.39
N ILE A 57 -2.39 7.91 -3.80
CA ILE A 57 -1.22 7.07 -3.46
C ILE A 57 0.08 7.70 -3.99
N ASN A 58 0.09 8.20 -5.22
CA ASN A 58 1.26 8.87 -5.78
C ASN A 58 1.65 10.11 -4.97
N GLU A 59 0.68 10.93 -4.55
CA GLU A 59 0.94 12.09 -3.69
C GLU A 59 1.46 11.69 -2.31
N LEU A 60 0.93 10.63 -1.72
CA LEU A 60 1.42 10.11 -0.44
C LEU A 60 2.86 9.61 -0.56
N VAL A 61 3.19 8.84 -1.60
CA VAL A 61 4.58 8.37 -1.85
C VAL A 61 5.52 9.55 -2.10
N ARG A 62 5.10 10.54 -2.88
CA ARG A 62 5.90 11.75 -3.17
C ARG A 62 6.22 12.56 -1.92
N ARG A 63 5.29 12.62 -0.96
CA ARG A 63 5.43 13.41 0.29
C ARG A 63 5.97 12.59 1.45
N MET A 64 6.14 11.28 1.28
CA MET A 64 6.58 10.39 2.35
C MET A 64 8.01 10.72 2.75
N GLU A 65 8.18 11.17 3.99
CA GLU A 65 9.49 11.39 4.55
C GLU A 65 10.18 10.05 4.83
N VAL A 66 11.46 9.98 4.46
CA VAL A 66 12.32 8.82 4.68
C VAL A 66 13.59 9.24 5.42
N ASP A 67 14.13 8.33 6.23
CA ASP A 67 15.39 8.52 6.94
C ASP A 67 16.61 8.38 6.00
N GLY A 68 17.81 8.52 6.55
CA GLY A 68 19.07 8.35 5.80
C GLY A 68 19.28 6.95 5.21
N ASN A 69 18.48 5.96 5.60
CA ASN A 69 18.49 4.60 5.08
C ASN A 69 17.35 4.32 4.09
N GLY A 70 16.54 5.34 3.76
CA GLY A 70 15.38 5.20 2.88
C GLY A 70 14.18 4.51 3.53
N ARG A 71 14.14 4.37 4.86
CA ARG A 71 12.98 3.84 5.59
C ARG A 71 12.01 4.98 5.87
N PRO A 72 10.68 4.77 5.75
CA PRO A 72 9.73 5.75 6.23
C PRO A 72 10.00 6.09 7.69
N VAL A 73 9.94 7.36 8.07
CA VAL A 73 10.29 7.81 9.44
C VAL A 73 9.43 7.15 10.53
N TRP A 74 8.21 6.73 10.20
CA TRP A 74 7.28 6.01 11.10
C TRP A 74 7.51 4.50 11.13
N ALA A 75 8.47 3.95 10.37
CA ALA A 75 8.62 2.50 10.20
C ALA A 75 9.05 1.77 11.48
N ASP A 76 9.63 2.46 12.47
CA ASP A 76 10.01 1.87 13.75
C ASP A 76 8.80 1.54 14.64
N GLU A 77 7.65 2.17 14.38
CA GLU A 77 6.38 1.89 15.07
C GLU A 77 5.78 0.53 14.68
N LEU A 78 6.19 -0.04 13.54
CA LEU A 78 5.65 -1.31 13.05
C LEU A 78 6.17 -2.55 13.80
N ASN A 79 7.26 -2.41 14.57
CA ASN A 79 7.90 -3.50 15.29
C ASN A 79 7.51 -3.56 16.79
N GLN A 80 6.53 -2.75 17.20
CA GLN A 80 5.94 -2.75 18.54
C GLN A 80 4.67 -3.62 18.57
#